data_AF-K0TC79-F1
#
_entry.id   AF-K0TC79-F1
#
_cell.length_a   1.000
_cell.length_b   1.000
_cell.length_c   1.000
_cell.angle_alpha   90.00
_cell.angle_beta   90.00
_cell.angle_gamma   90.00
#
_symmetry.space_group_name_H-M   'P 1'
#
loop_
_entity.id
_entity.type
_entity.pdbx_description
1 polymer ?
#
loop_
_entity_poly.entity_id
_entity_poly.type
_entity_poly.pdbx_seq_one_letter_code
_entity_poly.pdbx_strand_id
1 'polypeptide(L)'
;MATVTNLVPIRVDGWNSDGSVRVVDSLVLDTTCLPVSCEPTSGYNDPPSSSRPQAPANNDVNPGSSLMSLVDSNARHLTESILGDAEVQCAVRNSKSHVGRIDLLADSTLYKDIYKQIRSQLGVALCLDKGQLIPPGSSSLNRPSHAPVQRNPEEAASSEAAAQAAPQRSNITRINIRLRQENIIILDEFDYDVGLSGLDGFDPVSIANSMVKDLNLPPEIGPSLVTSIVDQIYGVNVDEQLDKFTSTTSVRHHPTALELDVNAYGSPENFTQLILGQKEQRSGSSK
;
A
#
# COMPACT_ATOMS: atom_id res chain seq x y z
N MET A 1 21.05 17.59 -3.88
CA MET A 1 19.59 17.60 -3.76
C MET A 1 19.23 16.72 -2.58
N ALA A 2 18.56 17.25 -1.55
CA ALA A 2 18.15 16.43 -0.40
C ALA A 2 16.95 15.58 -0.82
N THR A 3 17.06 14.26 -0.68
CA THR A 3 15.95 13.33 -0.90
C THR A 3 14.92 13.49 0.23
N VAL A 4 13.65 13.70 -0.14
CA VAL A 4 12.54 13.78 0.82
C VAL A 4 12.26 12.37 1.34
N THR A 5 12.76 12.04 2.53
CA THR A 5 12.70 10.69 3.11
C THR A 5 11.51 10.47 4.06
N ASN A 6 10.62 11.46 4.20
CA ASN A 6 9.54 11.41 5.20
C ASN A 6 8.17 11.03 4.63
N LEU A 7 8.05 10.84 3.31
CA LEU A 7 6.79 10.46 2.66
C LEU A 7 6.63 8.94 2.66
N VAL A 8 5.49 8.48 3.14
CA VAL A 8 5.15 7.07 3.28
C VAL A 8 3.85 6.83 2.54
N PRO A 9 3.84 6.01 1.48
CA PRO A 9 2.60 5.59 0.86
C PRO A 9 1.85 4.62 1.77
N ILE A 10 0.55 4.81 1.91
CA ILE A 10 -0.36 3.87 2.55
C ILE A 10 -1.41 3.45 1.54
N ARG A 11 -1.54 2.15 1.31
CA ARG A 11 -2.60 1.58 0.47
C ARG A 11 -3.65 0.90 1.34
N VAL A 12 -4.90 1.00 0.93
CA VAL A 12 -6.00 0.27 1.56
C VAL A 12 -6.84 -0.43 0.50
N ASP A 13 -7.21 -1.67 0.78
CA ASP A 13 -8.11 -2.48 -0.05
C ASP A 13 -9.00 -3.32 0.86
N GLY A 14 -10.27 -2.99 0.94
CA GLY A 14 -11.22 -3.64 1.84
C GLY A 14 -12.55 -3.91 1.17
N TRP A 15 -13.20 -5.00 1.59
CA TRP A 15 -14.55 -5.35 1.17
C TRP A 15 -15.48 -5.28 2.38
N ASN A 16 -16.71 -4.82 2.14
CA ASN A 16 -17.74 -4.93 3.16
C ASN A 16 -18.20 -6.40 3.32
N SER A 17 -18.88 -6.66 4.42
CA SER A 17 -19.28 -8.01 4.83
C SER A 17 -20.15 -8.77 3.81
N ASP A 18 -20.93 -8.06 3.00
CA ASP A 18 -21.77 -8.65 1.95
C ASP A 18 -21.08 -8.67 0.55
N GLY A 19 -19.87 -8.11 0.44
CA GLY A 19 -19.11 -7.98 -0.79
C GLY A 19 -19.69 -7.00 -1.82
N SER A 20 -20.70 -6.20 -1.47
CA SER A 20 -21.33 -5.24 -2.37
C SER A 20 -20.49 -3.97 -2.60
N VAL A 21 -19.61 -3.62 -1.65
CA VAL A 21 -18.75 -2.45 -1.70
C VAL A 21 -17.30 -2.86 -1.48
N ARG A 22 -16.43 -2.44 -2.42
CA ARG A 22 -14.98 -2.49 -2.28
C ARG A 22 -14.44 -1.08 -2.15
N VAL A 23 -13.67 -0.82 -1.11
CA VAL A 23 -12.95 0.43 -0.89
C VAL A 23 -11.49 0.19 -1.26
N VAL A 24 -11.02 0.90 -2.28
CA VAL A 24 -9.60 0.91 -2.69
C VAL A 24 -9.14 2.36 -2.68
N ASP A 25 -8.15 2.67 -1.86
CA ASP A 25 -7.61 4.02 -1.75
C ASP A 25 -6.09 4.00 -1.51
N SER A 26 -5.43 5.13 -1.74
CA SER A 26 -4.00 5.30 -1.54
C SER A 26 -3.70 6.70 -1.03
N LEU A 27 -3.06 6.77 0.13
CA LEU A 27 -2.65 8.00 0.79
C LEU A 27 -1.13 8.14 0.74
N VAL A 28 -0.63 9.37 0.70
CA VAL A 28 0.79 9.65 0.92
C VAL A 28 0.90 10.47 2.19
N LEU A 29 1.52 9.89 3.22
CA LEU A 29 1.66 10.51 4.52
C LEU A 29 3.05 11.09 4.70
N ASP A 30 3.12 12.36 5.06
CA ASP A 30 4.34 12.94 5.60
C ASP A 30 4.42 12.59 7.10
N THR A 31 5.41 11.77 7.47
CA THR A 31 5.64 11.36 8.86
C THR A 31 5.96 12.52 9.79
N THR A 32 6.38 13.68 9.26
CA THR A 32 6.55 14.91 10.06
C THR A 32 5.24 15.61 10.37
N CYS A 33 4.18 15.30 9.61
CA CYS A 33 2.84 15.84 9.78
C CYS A 33 1.91 14.92 10.58
N LEU A 34 2.37 13.72 10.97
CA LEU A 34 1.57 12.86 11.83
C LEU A 34 1.37 13.57 13.18
N PRO A 35 0.12 13.67 13.67
CA PRO A 35 -0.21 14.48 14.83
C PRO A 35 0.69 14.14 16.01
N VAL A 36 1.35 15.16 16.54
CA VAL A 36 2.07 15.11 17.82
C VAL A 36 1.02 14.89 18.88
N SER A 37 0.90 13.66 19.40
CA SER A 37 -0.06 13.21 20.44
C SER A 37 -0.87 14.34 21.07
N CYS A 38 -1.97 14.74 20.43
CA CYS A 38 -2.91 15.69 21.01
C CYS A 38 -3.77 14.93 22.02
N GLU A 39 -3.18 14.50 23.12
CA GLU A 39 -3.93 14.26 24.34
C GLU A 39 -3.86 15.54 25.18
N PRO A 40 -4.81 16.48 25.05
CA PRO A 40 -5.31 17.08 26.27
C PRO A 40 -6.10 15.97 26.94
N THR A 41 -5.49 15.35 27.96
CA THR A 41 -6.20 14.52 28.95
C THR A 41 -7.40 15.34 29.43
N SER A 42 -8.54 15.13 28.79
CA SER A 42 -9.81 15.74 29.15
C SER A 42 -10.32 15.01 30.37
N GLY A 43 -9.67 15.28 31.51
CA GLY A 43 -10.31 15.24 32.81
C GLY A 43 -11.39 16.32 32.84
N TYR A 44 -12.49 16.07 32.14
CA TYR A 44 -13.69 16.88 32.25
C TYR A 44 -14.51 16.33 33.42
N ASN A 45 -14.25 16.93 34.58
CA ASN A 45 -15.15 17.11 35.72
C ASN A 45 -15.60 15.88 36.50
N ASP A 46 -14.72 15.38 37.38
CA ASP A 46 -15.20 14.95 38.69
C ASP A 46 -15.00 16.09 39.70
N PRO A 47 -16.06 16.52 40.42
CA PRO A 47 -15.94 17.54 41.46
C PRO A 47 -15.08 17.06 42.63
N PRO A 48 -14.36 17.97 43.31
CA PRO A 48 -13.39 17.62 44.34
C PRO A 48 -14.08 17.07 45.59
N SER A 49 -14.04 15.75 45.79
CA SER A 49 -14.36 15.13 47.07
C SER A 49 -13.08 14.75 47.82
N SER A 50 -12.63 15.73 48.62
CA SER A 50 -11.86 15.63 49.87
C SER A 50 -10.94 14.41 50.14
N SER A 51 -9.65 14.74 50.24
CA SER A 51 -8.66 14.23 51.21
C SER A 51 -8.37 12.73 51.24
N ARG A 52 -7.43 12.29 50.40
CA ARG A 52 -6.61 11.09 50.67
C ARG A 52 -5.14 11.40 50.34
N PRO A 53 -4.18 11.13 51.26
CA PRO A 53 -2.77 11.43 51.01
C PRO A 53 -2.22 10.51 49.92
N GLN A 54 -1.72 11.12 48.83
CA GLN A 54 -1.06 10.46 47.72
C GLN A 54 0.34 9.99 48.14
N ALA A 55 0.60 8.69 47.95
CA ALA A 55 1.95 8.14 47.95
C ALA A 55 2.69 8.55 46.66
N PRO A 56 4.02 8.72 46.70
CA PRO A 56 4.79 9.10 45.51
C PRO A 56 4.78 7.97 44.49
N ALA A 57 4.04 8.16 43.39
CA ALA A 57 4.07 7.27 42.24
C ALA A 57 5.35 7.52 41.44
N ASN A 58 6.22 6.51 41.41
CA ASN A 58 7.39 6.47 40.52
C ASN A 58 6.88 6.40 39.06
N ASN A 59 6.98 7.51 38.35
CA ASN A 59 6.66 7.62 36.93
C ASN A 59 7.83 7.10 36.08
N ASP A 60 7.97 5.78 35.99
CA ASP A 60 8.72 5.16 34.88
C ASP A 60 7.83 5.15 33.64
N VAL A 61 7.83 6.27 32.91
CA VAL A 61 7.14 6.40 31.62
C VAL A 61 7.93 5.60 30.59
N ASN A 62 7.45 4.40 30.28
CA ASN A 62 8.06 3.53 29.28
C ASN A 62 7.83 4.12 27.88
N PRO A 63 8.85 4.64 27.16
CA PRO A 63 8.66 5.39 25.92
C PRO A 63 8.05 4.55 24.78
N GLY A 64 8.13 3.22 24.86
CA GLY A 64 7.56 2.31 23.86
C GLY A 64 6.03 2.27 23.79
N SER A 65 5.31 2.60 24.88
CA SER A 65 3.84 2.65 24.85
C SER A 65 3.30 3.86 24.08
N SER A 66 4.09 4.94 24.01
CA SER A 66 3.71 6.18 23.33
C SER A 66 3.62 5.99 21.81
N LEU A 67 4.59 5.28 21.21
CA LEU A 67 4.62 5.09 19.76
C LEU A 67 3.50 4.19 19.24
N MET A 68 3.23 3.07 19.93
CA MET A 68 2.15 2.17 19.52
C MET A 68 0.78 2.84 19.69
N SER A 69 0.60 3.60 20.78
CA SER A 69 -0.61 4.41 20.95
C SER A 69 -0.76 5.46 19.84
N LEU A 70 0.33 6.08 19.40
CA LEU A 70 0.33 7.02 18.30
C LEU A 70 -0.05 6.36 16.97
N VAL A 71 0.53 5.19 16.67
CA VAL A 71 0.18 4.38 15.49
C VAL A 71 -1.31 4.01 15.53
N ASP A 72 -1.80 3.55 16.67
CA ASP A 72 -3.19 3.11 16.83
C ASP A 72 -4.17 4.27 16.64
N SER A 73 -3.91 5.43 17.25
CA SER A 73 -4.74 6.63 17.09
C SER A 73 -4.75 7.14 15.66
N ASN A 74 -3.59 7.19 14.99
CA ASN A 74 -3.51 7.62 13.60
C ASN A 74 -4.21 6.65 12.65
N ALA A 75 -3.99 5.35 12.82
CA ALA A 75 -4.64 4.33 12.01
C ALA A 75 -6.16 4.42 12.14
N ARG A 76 -6.66 4.67 13.35
CA ARG A 76 -8.09 4.86 13.62
C ARG A 76 -8.65 6.08 12.87
N HIS A 77 -8.02 7.25 13.02
CA HIS A 77 -8.48 8.48 12.37
C HIS A 77 -8.45 8.40 10.85
N LEU A 78 -7.38 7.81 10.28
CA LEU A 78 -7.29 7.61 8.83
C LEU A 78 -8.36 6.64 8.33
N THR A 79 -8.64 5.55 9.06
CA THR A 79 -9.71 4.61 8.72
C THR A 79 -11.07 5.31 8.69
N GLU A 80 -11.38 6.08 9.75
CA GLU A 80 -12.63 6.85 9.85
C GLU A 80 -12.74 7.88 8.71
N SER A 81 -11.65 8.57 8.36
CA SER A 81 -11.61 9.55 7.27
C SER A 81 -11.87 8.89 5.91
N ILE A 82 -11.15 7.80 5.58
CA ILE A 82 -11.31 7.10 4.29
C ILE A 82 -12.74 6.56 4.14
N LEU A 83 -13.29 5.93 5.18
CA LEU A 83 -14.64 5.38 5.15
C LEU A 83 -15.71 6.48 5.07
N GLY A 84 -15.52 7.58 5.80
CA GLY A 84 -16.40 8.75 5.73
C GLY A 84 -16.42 9.37 4.33
N ASP A 85 -15.24 9.52 3.70
CA ASP A 85 -15.12 10.02 2.33
C ASP A 85 -15.76 9.06 1.32
N ALA A 86 -15.53 7.75 1.48
CA ALA A 86 -16.14 6.73 0.63
C ALA A 86 -17.67 6.74 0.74
N GLU A 87 -18.22 6.91 1.95
CA GLU A 87 -19.67 7.02 2.17
C GLU A 87 -20.27 8.24 1.46
N VAL A 88 -19.60 9.39 1.53
CA VAL A 88 -20.03 10.62 0.82
C VAL A 88 -19.96 10.43 -0.70
N GLN A 89 -18.92 9.78 -1.21
CA GLN A 89 -18.78 9.53 -2.65
C GLN A 89 -19.78 8.49 -3.17
N CYS A 90 -20.06 7.44 -2.39
CA CYS A 90 -21.02 6.40 -2.74
C CYS A 90 -22.48 6.89 -2.73
N ALA A 91 -22.78 7.97 -1.99
CA ALA A 91 -24.09 8.63 -2.03
C ALA A 91 -24.45 9.16 -3.45
N VAL A 92 -23.47 9.30 -4.35
CA VAL A 92 -23.66 9.86 -5.69
C VAL A 92 -23.91 8.78 -6.76
N ARG A 93 -23.68 7.48 -6.50
CA ARG A 93 -23.81 6.42 -7.51
C ARG A 93 -25.15 5.68 -7.48
N ASN A 94 -26.13 6.36 -8.07
CA ASN A 94 -27.07 5.90 -9.09
C ASN A 94 -27.36 4.37 -9.19
N SER A 95 -28.33 3.87 -8.42
CA SER A 95 -29.12 2.72 -8.85
C SER A 95 -30.54 2.78 -8.30
N LYS A 96 -31.51 2.43 -9.15
CA LYS A 96 -32.96 2.66 -9.01
C LYS A 96 -33.65 1.93 -7.84
N SER A 97 -32.94 1.30 -6.91
CA SER A 97 -33.61 0.49 -5.86
C SER A 97 -32.99 0.50 -4.47
N HIS A 98 -32.03 1.37 -4.17
CA HIS A 98 -31.57 1.58 -2.78
C HIS A 98 -31.57 3.06 -2.44
N VAL A 99 -32.69 3.52 -1.89
CA VAL A 99 -32.84 4.86 -1.31
C VAL A 99 -32.33 4.78 0.13
N GLY A 100 -31.01 4.79 0.30
CA GLY A 100 -30.39 4.74 1.62
C GLY A 100 -28.93 5.15 1.53
N ARG A 101 -28.48 5.97 2.49
CA ARG A 101 -27.08 6.29 2.69
C ARG A 101 -26.38 5.00 3.15
N ILE A 102 -25.32 4.59 2.47
CA ILE A 102 -24.58 3.38 2.83
C ILE A 102 -23.71 3.73 4.04
N ASP A 103 -24.04 3.19 5.21
CA ASP A 103 -23.26 3.38 6.43
C ASP A 103 -22.07 2.41 6.45
N LEU A 104 -20.98 2.82 5.80
CA LEU A 104 -19.73 2.04 5.75
C LEU A 104 -19.00 2.03 7.10
N LEU A 105 -19.22 3.05 7.94
CA LEU A 105 -18.61 3.16 9.27
C LEU A 105 -19.19 2.14 10.24
N ALA A 106 -20.47 1.77 10.09
CA ALA A 106 -21.10 0.73 10.89
C ALA A 106 -20.62 -0.69 10.53
N ASP A 107 -20.01 -0.91 9.36
CA ASP A 107 -19.46 -2.22 9.00
C ASP A 107 -18.15 -2.48 9.77
N SER A 108 -18.29 -3.19 10.90
CA SER A 108 -17.16 -3.53 11.77
C SER A 108 -16.11 -4.44 11.11
N THR A 109 -16.46 -5.19 10.05
CA THR A 109 -15.51 -6.06 9.35
C THR A 109 -14.63 -5.25 8.40
N LEU A 110 -15.25 -4.44 7.55
CA LEU A 110 -14.56 -3.51 6.67
C LEU A 110 -13.66 -2.55 7.46
N TYR A 111 -14.19 -2.00 8.56
CA TYR A 111 -13.44 -1.11 9.43
C TYR A 111 -12.18 -1.77 9.97
N LYS A 112 -12.30 -3.00 10.53
CA LYS A 112 -11.17 -3.74 11.10
C LYS A 112 -10.12 -4.07 10.05
N ASP A 113 -10.55 -4.43 8.83
CA ASP A 113 -9.64 -4.79 7.75
C ASP A 113 -8.82 -3.59 7.27
N ILE A 114 -9.47 -2.45 7.01
CA ILE A 114 -8.79 -1.21 6.64
C ILE A 114 -7.89 -0.73 7.78
N TYR A 115 -8.40 -0.70 9.01
CA TYR A 115 -7.63 -0.31 10.19
C TYR A 115 -6.36 -1.15 10.34
N LYS A 116 -6.47 -2.47 10.20
CA LYS A 116 -5.33 -3.39 10.31
C LYS A 116 -4.26 -3.10 9.24
N GLN A 117 -4.67 -2.81 8.01
CA GLN A 117 -3.76 -2.46 6.92
C GLN A 117 -3.01 -1.16 7.19
N ILE A 118 -3.73 -0.08 7.56
CA ILE A 118 -3.13 1.22 7.86
C ILE A 118 -2.19 1.11 9.06
N ARG A 119 -2.64 0.45 10.14
CA ARG A 119 -1.87 0.23 11.36
C ARG A 119 -0.56 -0.51 11.08
N SER A 120 -0.61 -1.55 10.26
CA SER A 120 0.58 -2.33 9.88
C SER A 120 1.59 -1.47 9.12
N GLN A 121 1.14 -0.72 8.11
CA GLN A 121 2.00 0.13 7.29
C GLN A 121 2.59 1.30 8.10
N LEU A 122 1.79 1.96 8.95
CA LEU A 122 2.28 2.98 9.89
C LEU A 122 3.27 2.43 10.91
N GLY A 123 3.01 1.23 11.42
CA GLY A 123 3.89 0.55 12.36
C GLY A 123 5.29 0.34 11.75
N VAL A 124 5.36 -0.17 10.52
CA VAL A 124 6.63 -0.32 9.79
C VAL A 124 7.29 1.04 9.57
N ALA A 125 6.54 2.02 9.07
CA ALA A 125 7.06 3.34 8.73
C ALA A 125 7.62 4.12 9.92
N LEU A 126 7.01 3.98 11.11
CA LEU A 126 7.40 4.68 12.32
C LEU A 126 8.35 3.89 13.23
N CYS A 127 8.32 2.56 13.18
CA CYS A 127 9.22 1.70 13.97
C CYS A 127 10.50 1.31 13.23
N LEU A 128 10.62 1.61 11.93
CA LEU A 128 11.91 1.57 11.23
C LEU A 128 12.82 2.61 11.89
N ASP A 129 13.61 2.13 12.83
CA ASP A 129 14.60 2.88 13.58
C ASP A 129 15.49 3.63 12.58
N LYS A 130 15.29 4.95 12.44
CA LYS A 130 16.05 5.79 11.49
C LYS A 130 17.57 5.67 11.71
N GLY A 131 17.99 5.13 12.87
CA GLY A 131 19.38 4.81 13.20
C GLY A 131 20.00 3.65 12.39
N GLN A 132 19.22 2.72 11.82
CA GLN A 132 19.77 1.65 10.97
C GLN A 132 19.91 2.04 9.49
N LEU A 133 19.30 3.16 9.07
CA LEU A 133 19.43 3.72 7.73
C LEU A 133 20.56 4.76 7.62
N ILE A 134 21.20 5.13 8.73
CA ILE A 134 22.44 5.91 8.73
C ILE A 134 23.59 4.90 8.82
N PRO A 135 24.35 4.64 7.74
CA PRO A 135 25.52 3.78 7.84
C PRO A 135 26.47 4.36 8.91
N PRO A 136 26.98 3.53 9.84
CA PRO A 136 27.97 3.96 10.82
C PRO A 136 29.29 4.26 10.10
N GLY A 137 29.42 5.45 9.51
CA GLY A 137 30.57 5.76 8.66
C GLY A 137 30.82 7.22 8.29
N SER A 138 29.91 8.18 8.54
CA SER A 138 30.11 9.57 8.09
C SER A 138 30.65 10.55 9.14
N SER A 139 30.94 10.10 10.37
CA SER A 139 31.53 10.94 11.42
C SER A 139 33.06 10.75 11.53
N SER A 140 33.82 11.08 10.48
CA SER A 140 35.29 11.11 10.57
C SER A 140 35.92 12.06 9.54
N LEU A 141 35.74 13.36 9.75
CA LEU A 141 36.60 14.40 9.18
C LEU A 141 37.05 15.32 10.31
N ASN A 142 37.96 14.80 11.14
CA ASN A 142 38.89 15.59 11.94
C ASN A 142 40.11 14.72 12.26
N ARG A 143 41.07 14.71 11.33
CA ARG A 143 42.41 14.15 11.52
C ARG A 143 43.39 15.30 11.69
N PRO A 144 44.04 15.49 12.86
CA PRO A 144 45.34 16.12 12.91
C PRO A 144 46.42 15.09 12.56
N SER A 145 47.35 15.53 11.73
CA SER A 145 48.57 14.85 11.32
C SER A 145 49.48 14.47 12.50
N HIS A 146 50.08 13.28 12.48
CA HIS A 146 51.50 13.07 12.78
C HIS A 146 51.97 11.65 12.37
N ALA A 147 52.88 11.62 11.39
CA ALA A 147 54.10 10.82 11.15
C ALA A 147 54.35 9.40 11.76
N PRO A 148 55.29 8.62 11.15
CA PRO A 148 55.20 7.16 11.00
C PRO A 148 56.19 6.35 11.86
N VAL A 149 55.92 5.05 12.09
CA VAL A 149 56.90 4.06 12.57
C VAL A 149 56.71 2.70 11.87
N GLN A 150 57.85 2.11 11.51
CA GLN A 150 58.14 0.90 10.73
C GLN A 150 57.93 -0.46 11.43
N ARG A 151 57.73 -1.51 10.59
CA ARG A 151 58.22 -2.93 10.65
C ARG A 151 57.74 -3.80 11.84
N ASN A 152 57.30 -5.06 11.73
CA ASN A 152 57.71 -6.21 10.89
C ASN A 152 56.60 -7.32 10.88
N PRO A 153 56.75 -8.42 10.09
CA PRO A 153 55.81 -9.55 9.97
C PRO A 153 56.25 -10.83 10.75
N GLU A 154 55.37 -11.85 10.78
CA GLU A 154 55.39 -13.13 11.55
C GLU A 154 54.77 -12.98 12.95
N GLU A 155 53.80 -13.78 13.41
CA GLU A 155 53.66 -15.23 13.35
C GLU A 155 52.23 -15.64 13.73
N ALA A 156 51.85 -16.85 13.34
CA ALA A 156 50.55 -17.48 13.54
C ALA A 156 50.19 -17.72 15.01
N ALA A 157 48.92 -17.53 15.38
CA ALA A 157 48.21 -18.40 16.31
C ALA A 157 46.71 -18.09 16.29
N SER A 158 45.96 -19.09 15.86
CA SER A 158 44.54 -19.34 16.09
C SER A 158 44.05 -18.93 17.49
N SER A 159 42.98 -18.12 17.52
CA SER A 159 41.99 -18.19 18.59
C SER A 159 40.61 -18.11 17.98
N GLU A 160 39.95 -19.27 17.94
CA GLU A 160 38.51 -19.42 17.77
C GLU A 160 37.81 -18.69 18.91
N ALA A 161 37.53 -17.40 18.71
CA ALA A 161 36.48 -16.72 19.44
C ALA A 161 35.19 -17.03 18.69
N ALA A 162 34.46 -18.03 19.20
CA ALA A 162 33.06 -18.27 18.87
C ALA A 162 32.25 -17.02 19.23
N ALA A 163 32.24 -16.06 18.32
CA ALA A 163 31.27 -14.97 18.31
C ALA A 163 29.92 -15.64 18.05
N GLN A 164 29.15 -15.72 19.12
CA GLN A 164 27.72 -16.01 19.10
C GLN A 164 27.07 -15.02 18.11
N ALA A 165 26.91 -15.47 16.86
CA ALA A 165 25.98 -14.87 15.94
C ALA A 165 24.60 -15.05 16.56
N ALA A 166 24.10 -14.00 17.20
CA ALA A 166 22.69 -13.89 17.53
C ALA A 166 21.88 -14.26 16.28
N PRO A 167 20.75 -14.96 16.39
CA PRO A 167 19.92 -15.27 15.24
C PRO A 167 19.43 -13.95 14.66
N GLN A 168 20.10 -13.45 13.62
CA GLN A 168 19.58 -12.39 12.78
C GLN A 168 18.27 -12.95 12.25
N ARG A 169 17.15 -12.38 12.72
CA ARG A 169 15.84 -12.69 12.17
C ARG A 169 15.92 -12.29 10.71
N SER A 170 16.03 -13.28 9.84
CA SER A 170 16.04 -13.09 8.40
C SER A 170 14.71 -12.43 8.03
N ASN A 171 14.74 -11.15 7.66
CA ASN A 171 13.57 -10.41 7.19
C ASN A 171 13.28 -10.81 5.74
N ILE A 172 13.16 -12.12 5.50
CA ILE A 172 12.90 -12.66 4.19
C ILE A 172 11.40 -12.65 3.95
N THR A 173 10.99 -11.95 2.91
CA THR A 173 9.62 -11.87 2.41
C THR A 173 9.54 -12.67 1.11
N ARG A 174 8.56 -13.56 1.01
CA ARG A 174 8.24 -14.25 -0.24
C ARG A 174 7.53 -13.29 -1.18
N ILE A 175 8.09 -13.06 -2.36
CA ILE A 175 7.51 -12.21 -3.40
C ILE A 175 6.90 -13.11 -4.48
N ASN A 176 5.62 -12.92 -4.76
CA ASN A 176 4.87 -13.61 -5.82
C ASN A 176 4.46 -12.59 -6.88
N ILE A 177 5.07 -12.65 -8.06
CA ILE A 177 4.76 -11.78 -9.19
C ILE A 177 3.66 -12.43 -10.02
N ARG A 178 2.52 -11.75 -10.12
CA ARG A 178 1.40 -12.15 -10.99
C ARG A 178 0.90 -10.96 -11.80
N LEU A 179 1.69 -10.57 -12.79
CA LEU A 179 1.42 -9.40 -13.61
C LEU A 179 0.79 -9.81 -14.94
N ARG A 180 -0.30 -9.14 -15.33
CA ARG A 180 -0.83 -9.18 -16.69
C ARG A 180 -0.90 -7.77 -17.24
N GLN A 181 -0.09 -7.50 -18.26
CA GLN A 181 -0.09 -6.22 -18.96
C GLN A 181 -0.15 -6.51 -20.47
N GLU A 182 -1.19 -5.99 -21.11
CA GLU A 182 -1.49 -6.26 -22.52
C GLU A 182 -1.61 -7.77 -22.81
N ASN A 183 -0.73 -8.30 -23.67
CA ASN A 183 -0.67 -9.71 -24.07
C ASN A 183 0.42 -10.50 -23.33
N ILE A 184 1.04 -9.91 -22.30
CA ILE A 184 2.13 -10.52 -21.54
C ILE A 184 1.63 -10.89 -20.15
N ILE A 185 1.89 -12.13 -19.74
CA ILE A 185 1.60 -12.64 -18.41
C ILE A 185 2.94 -13.05 -17.79
N ILE A 186 3.25 -12.49 -16.62
CA ILE A 186 4.46 -12.76 -15.86
C ILE A 186 4.03 -13.43 -14.57
N LEU A 187 4.54 -14.64 -14.37
CA LEU A 187 4.36 -15.44 -13.17
C LEU A 187 5.74 -15.80 -12.64
N ASP A 188 6.11 -15.28 -11.47
CA ASP A 188 7.39 -15.56 -10.85
C ASP A 188 7.26 -15.58 -9.33
N GLU A 189 8.18 -16.28 -8.66
CA GLU A 189 8.19 -16.40 -7.20
C GLU A 189 9.62 -16.49 -6.69
N PHE A 190 9.99 -15.57 -5.80
CA PHE A 190 11.33 -15.52 -5.22
C PHE A 190 11.31 -15.02 -3.77
N ASP A 191 12.38 -15.33 -3.03
CA ASP A 191 12.61 -14.85 -1.68
C ASP A 191 13.38 -13.53 -1.72
N TYR A 192 12.87 -12.50 -1.06
CA TYR A 192 13.50 -11.19 -0.97
C TYR A 192 13.89 -10.88 0.48
N ASP A 193 15.17 -10.60 0.72
CA ASP A 193 15.64 -10.16 2.04
C ASP A 193 15.49 -8.64 2.16
N VAL A 194 14.52 -8.21 2.97
CA VAL A 194 14.24 -6.79 3.23
C VAL A 194 15.43 -6.11 3.91
N GLY A 195 16.29 -6.86 4.61
CA GLY A 195 17.53 -6.34 5.20
C GLY A 195 18.58 -5.91 4.17
N LEU A 196 18.48 -6.38 2.92
CA LEU A 196 19.35 -5.99 1.82
C LEU A 196 18.81 -4.80 1.00
N SER A 197 17.60 -4.35 1.31
CA SER A 197 16.95 -3.25 0.58
C SER A 197 17.76 -1.96 0.74
N GLY A 198 18.33 -1.45 -0.36
CA GLY A 198 19.17 -0.25 -0.37
C GLY A 198 20.67 -0.51 -0.60
N LEU A 199 21.10 -1.78 -0.68
CA LEU A 199 22.38 -2.14 -1.29
C LEU A 199 22.26 -2.09 -2.82
N ASP A 200 23.31 -1.59 -3.49
CA ASP A 200 23.35 -1.51 -4.95
C ASP A 200 23.08 -2.88 -5.59
N GLY A 201 22.08 -2.94 -6.47
CA GLY A 201 21.69 -4.15 -7.19
C GLY A 201 20.67 -5.03 -6.47
N PHE A 202 20.37 -4.76 -5.19
CA PHE A 202 19.40 -5.51 -4.39
C PHE A 202 18.11 -4.74 -4.11
N ASP A 203 17.97 -3.53 -4.65
CA ASP A 203 16.74 -2.77 -4.57
C ASP A 203 15.68 -3.28 -5.57
N PRO A 204 14.37 -3.05 -5.30
CA PRO A 204 13.30 -3.50 -6.19
C PRO A 204 13.40 -3.01 -7.63
N VAL A 205 14.02 -1.84 -7.86
CA VAL A 205 14.19 -1.27 -9.21
C VAL A 205 15.25 -2.06 -9.98
N SER A 206 16.38 -2.36 -9.33
CA SER A 206 17.44 -3.20 -9.92
C SER A 206 16.94 -4.61 -10.25
N ILE A 207 16.15 -5.22 -9.36
CA ILE A 207 15.56 -6.54 -9.59
C ILE A 207 14.58 -6.49 -10.77
N ALA A 208 13.63 -5.54 -10.77
CA ALA A 208 12.67 -5.42 -11.85
C ALA A 208 13.34 -5.16 -13.20
N ASN A 209 14.36 -4.30 -13.25
CA ASN A 209 15.12 -4.03 -14.47
C ASN A 209 15.88 -5.28 -14.96
N SER A 210 16.41 -6.08 -14.03
CA SER A 210 17.05 -7.36 -14.37
C SER A 210 16.03 -8.33 -14.95
N MET A 211 14.85 -8.47 -14.33
CA MET A 211 13.75 -9.28 -14.87
C MET A 211 13.32 -8.83 -16.27
N VAL A 212 13.16 -7.51 -16.49
CA VAL A 212 12.82 -6.95 -17.81
C VAL A 212 13.85 -7.35 -18.85
N LYS A 213 15.14 -7.24 -18.51
CA LYS A 213 16.24 -7.58 -19.42
C LYS A 213 16.33 -9.09 -19.67
N ASP A 214 16.27 -9.90 -18.63
CA ASP A 214 16.47 -11.35 -18.70
C ASP A 214 15.33 -12.04 -19.44
N LEU A 215 14.10 -11.56 -19.27
CA LEU A 215 12.90 -12.07 -19.93
C LEU A 215 12.61 -11.38 -21.27
N ASN A 216 13.47 -10.46 -21.73
CA ASN A 216 13.28 -9.62 -22.92
C ASN A 216 11.89 -8.96 -22.97
N LEU A 217 11.47 -8.40 -21.83
CA LEU A 217 10.17 -7.73 -21.69
C LEU A 217 10.24 -6.29 -22.19
N PRO A 218 9.11 -5.72 -22.65
CA PRO A 218 8.98 -4.29 -22.88
C PRO A 218 9.36 -3.48 -21.62
N PRO A 219 10.15 -2.39 -21.76
CA PRO A 219 10.58 -1.57 -20.63
C PRO A 219 9.41 -0.94 -19.86
N GLU A 220 8.24 -0.79 -20.49
CA GLU A 220 7.01 -0.27 -19.91
C GLU A 220 6.45 -1.14 -18.78
N ILE A 221 6.87 -2.41 -18.70
CA ILE A 221 6.48 -3.35 -17.64
C ILE A 221 7.29 -3.13 -16.35
N GLY A 222 8.50 -2.57 -16.46
CA GLY A 222 9.41 -2.36 -15.32
C GLY A 222 8.73 -1.68 -14.12
N PRO A 223 8.07 -0.53 -14.27
CA PRO A 223 7.36 0.15 -13.18
C PRO A 223 6.31 -0.73 -12.49
N SER A 224 5.60 -1.58 -13.24
CA SER A 224 4.59 -2.48 -12.69
C SER A 224 5.21 -3.62 -11.89
N LEU A 225 6.36 -4.17 -12.34
CA LEU A 225 7.14 -5.12 -11.56
C LEU A 225 7.67 -4.49 -10.26
N VAL A 226 8.27 -3.30 -10.34
CA VAL A 226 8.74 -2.56 -9.15
C VAL A 226 7.60 -2.39 -8.15
N THR A 227 6.44 -1.93 -8.62
CA THR A 227 5.27 -1.71 -7.78
C THR A 227 4.83 -3.02 -7.11
N SER A 228 4.76 -4.11 -7.86
CA SER A 228 4.36 -5.43 -7.32
C SER A 228 5.32 -5.97 -6.26
N ILE A 229 6.63 -5.75 -6.42
CA ILE A 229 7.65 -6.14 -5.44
C ILE A 229 7.52 -5.28 -4.18
N VAL A 230 7.46 -3.95 -4.35
CA VAL A 230 7.38 -2.99 -3.25
C VAL A 230 6.11 -3.20 -2.42
N ASP A 231 4.96 -3.36 -3.07
CA ASP A 231 3.69 -3.57 -2.38
C ASP A 231 3.76 -4.80 -1.45
N GLN A 232 4.37 -5.91 -1.91
CA GLN A 232 4.54 -7.12 -1.11
C GLN A 232 5.55 -6.97 0.02
N ILE A 233 6.64 -6.21 -0.18
CA ILE A 233 7.59 -5.85 0.88
C ILE A 233 6.87 -5.11 2.02
N TYR A 234 5.89 -4.27 1.69
CA TYR A 234 5.07 -3.54 2.67
C TYR A 234 3.82 -4.30 3.15
N GLY A 235 3.70 -5.59 2.83
CA GLY A 235 2.67 -6.48 3.36
C GLY A 235 1.35 -6.50 2.60
N VAL A 236 1.33 -6.02 1.35
CA VAL A 236 0.17 -6.22 0.46
C VAL A 236 0.16 -7.69 0.01
N ASN A 237 -0.91 -8.41 0.36
CA ASN A 237 -1.09 -9.78 -0.09
C ASN A 237 -1.48 -9.81 -1.57
N VAL A 238 -0.82 -10.64 -2.36
CA VAL A 238 -1.24 -10.95 -3.73
C VAL A 238 -2.25 -12.08 -3.68
N ASP A 239 -3.45 -11.87 -4.22
CA ASP A 239 -4.47 -12.91 -4.31
C ASP A 239 -3.94 -14.13 -5.09
N GLU A 240 -3.95 -15.30 -4.45
CA GLU A 240 -3.48 -16.56 -5.04
C GLU A 240 -4.36 -17.11 -6.17
N GLN A 241 -5.51 -16.50 -6.45
CA GLN A 241 -6.47 -16.99 -7.43
C GLN A 241 -5.98 -16.79 -8.87
N LEU A 242 -5.22 -17.77 -9.36
CA LEU A 242 -4.70 -17.87 -10.73
C LEU A 242 -5.83 -18.03 -11.77
N ASP A 243 -6.99 -18.54 -11.36
CA ASP A 243 -8.15 -18.83 -12.23
C ASP A 243 -8.75 -17.57 -12.88
N LYS A 244 -8.52 -16.39 -12.29
CA LYS A 244 -8.96 -15.12 -12.88
C LYS A 244 -8.10 -14.67 -14.06
N PHE A 245 -6.87 -15.17 -14.21
CA PHE A 245 -5.96 -14.74 -15.27
C PHE A 245 -6.12 -15.53 -16.59
N THR A 246 -6.52 -16.79 -16.51
CA THR A 246 -6.80 -17.64 -17.69
C THR A 246 -8.18 -17.42 -18.29
N SER A 247 -9.08 -16.75 -17.56
CA SER A 247 -10.43 -16.39 -18.00
C SER A 247 -10.39 -15.27 -19.05
N THR A 248 -10.11 -15.63 -20.30
CA THR A 248 -10.14 -14.76 -21.49
C THR A 248 -11.55 -14.41 -21.99
N THR A 249 -12.59 -14.56 -21.16
CA THR A 249 -13.98 -14.25 -21.51
C THR A 249 -14.58 -13.03 -20.82
N SER A 250 -13.80 -12.22 -20.10
CA SER A 250 -14.28 -10.91 -19.65
C SER A 250 -14.07 -9.85 -20.73
N VAL A 251 -15.05 -9.79 -21.64
CA VAL A 251 -15.32 -8.67 -22.53
C VAL A 251 -15.38 -7.41 -21.66
N ARG A 252 -14.27 -6.68 -21.57
CA ARG A 252 -14.31 -5.29 -21.13
C ARG A 252 -15.11 -4.54 -22.18
N HIS A 253 -16.35 -4.22 -21.83
CA HIS A 253 -17.15 -3.18 -22.47
C HIS A 253 -16.42 -1.84 -22.37
N HIS A 254 -15.45 -1.63 -23.26
CA HIS A 254 -15.34 -0.32 -23.89
C HIS A 254 -16.62 -0.13 -24.72
N PRO A 255 -17.23 1.07 -24.76
CA PRO A 255 -18.25 1.39 -25.74
C PRO A 255 -17.54 1.53 -27.08
N THR A 256 -17.12 0.40 -27.66
CA THR A 256 -16.73 0.33 -29.05
C THR A 256 -17.98 0.62 -29.88
N ALA A 257 -17.83 1.45 -30.91
CA ALA A 257 -18.88 1.82 -31.83
C ALA A 257 -19.79 0.64 -32.17
N LEU A 258 -21.11 0.84 -32.10
CA LEU A 258 -22.19 -0.05 -32.51
C LEU A 258 -21.72 -1.15 -33.49
N GLU A 259 -21.36 -2.32 -32.95
CA GLU A 259 -21.26 -3.53 -33.76
C GLU A 259 -22.69 -4.02 -34.01
N LEU A 260 -23.21 -3.63 -35.18
CA LEU A 260 -24.43 -4.19 -35.73
C LEU A 260 -24.12 -5.61 -36.23
N ASP A 261 -24.78 -6.60 -35.65
CA ASP A 261 -24.77 -7.98 -36.12
C ASP A 261 -25.39 -8.03 -37.53
N VAL A 262 -24.53 -8.10 -38.55
CA VAL A 262 -24.91 -8.11 -39.98
C VAL A 262 -25.77 -9.33 -40.31
N ASN A 263 -25.68 -10.41 -39.51
CA ASN A 263 -26.47 -11.62 -39.74
C ASN A 263 -27.89 -11.49 -39.20
N ALA A 264 -28.14 -10.60 -38.24
CA ALA A 264 -29.46 -10.35 -37.67
C ALA A 264 -30.29 -9.33 -38.48
N TYR A 265 -29.64 -8.41 -39.22
CA TYR A 265 -30.32 -7.28 -39.87
C TYR A 265 -30.39 -7.33 -41.40
N GLY A 266 -29.86 -8.38 -42.02
CA GLY A 266 -29.93 -8.56 -43.48
C GLY A 266 -29.12 -7.53 -44.25
N SER A 267 -29.21 -7.60 -45.60
CA SER A 267 -28.43 -6.79 -46.53
C SER A 267 -28.42 -5.29 -46.16
N PRO A 268 -27.25 -4.61 -46.26
CA PRO A 268 -27.09 -3.19 -45.89
C PRO A 268 -28.04 -2.22 -46.61
N GLU A 269 -28.67 -2.64 -47.71
CA GLU A 269 -29.69 -1.86 -48.44
C GLU A 269 -30.99 -1.66 -47.64
N ASN A 270 -31.34 -2.58 -46.74
CA ASN A 270 -32.52 -2.43 -45.86
C ASN A 270 -32.29 -1.40 -44.75
N PHE A 271 -31.03 -1.16 -44.37
CA PHE A 271 -30.70 -0.27 -43.26
C PHE A 271 -30.95 1.20 -43.60
N THR A 272 -30.72 1.59 -44.86
CA THR A 272 -30.98 2.97 -45.31
C THR A 272 -32.47 3.29 -45.32
N GLN A 273 -33.33 2.31 -45.64
CA GLN A 273 -34.78 2.48 -45.55
C GLN A 273 -35.29 2.57 -44.11
N LEU A 274 -34.68 1.85 -43.17
CA LEU A 274 -35.06 1.91 -41.76
C LEU A 274 -34.76 3.28 -41.12
N ILE A 275 -33.62 3.89 -41.48
CA ILE A 275 -33.21 5.21 -40.97
C ILE A 275 -33.99 6.34 -41.65
N LEU A 276 -34.30 6.23 -42.95
CA LEU A 276 -35.04 7.27 -43.68
C LEU A 276 -36.57 7.17 -43.51
N GLY A 277 -37.11 5.98 -43.23
CA GLY A 277 -38.55 5.73 -43.13
C GLY A 277 -39.23 6.25 -41.85
N GLN A 278 -38.49 6.64 -40.81
CA GLN A 278 -39.10 7.11 -39.55
C GLN A 278 -39.56 8.58 -39.56
N LYS A 279 -39.42 9.31 -40.68
CA LYS A 279 -39.77 10.74 -40.72
C LYS A 279 -41.22 11.05 -41.16
N GLU A 280 -42.03 10.08 -41.56
CA GLU A 280 -43.34 10.36 -42.19
C GLU A 280 -44.60 9.93 -41.41
N GLN A 281 -44.51 9.46 -40.16
CA GLN A 281 -45.71 9.10 -39.37
C GLN A 281 -45.91 9.89 -38.08
N ARG A 282 -45.62 11.20 -38.10
CA ARG A 282 -46.07 12.12 -37.05
C ARG A 282 -46.72 13.38 -37.64
N SER A 283 -47.71 13.21 -38.52
CA SER A 283 -48.75 14.21 -38.70
C SER A 283 -50.09 13.52 -38.95
N GLY A 284 -51.03 13.72 -38.03
CA GLY A 284 -52.43 13.38 -38.24
C GLY A 284 -52.95 12.23 -37.39
N SER A 285 -53.36 12.54 -36.17
CA SER A 285 -54.75 12.23 -35.79
C SER A 285 -55.17 13.09 -34.62
N SER A 286 -55.96 14.11 -34.94
CA SER A 286 -56.84 14.81 -34.02
C SER A 286 -58.25 14.32 -34.36
N LYS A 287 -58.94 13.73 -33.38
CA LYS A 287 -60.39 13.78 -33.15
C LYS A 287 -60.71 13.09 -31.84
#